data_AF-A0A8J7LF11-F1
#
_entry.id   AF-A0A8J7LF11-F1
#
_cell.length_a   1.000
_cell.length_b   1.000
_cell.length_c   1.000
_cell.angle_alpha   90.00
_cell.angle_beta   90.00
_cell.angle_gamma   90.00
#
_symmetry.space_group_name_H-M   'P 1'
#
loop_
_entity.id
_entity.type
_entity.pdbx_description
1 polymer ?
#
loop_
_entity_poly.entity_id
_entity_poly.type
_entity_poly.pdbx_seq_one_letter_code
_entity_poly.pdbx_strand_id
1 'polypeptide(L)'
;MTKKQKFPYLVGSKWTAQRKVDGWRHFQVVNRKNQGKWVYAEMVAACDPKVRFWLNAKLLQDSSQWQAGWQTLQEIEALSPDFSRSPADI
;
A
#
# COMPACT_ATOMS: atom_id res chain seq x y z
N MET A 1 -16.86 20.54 19.73
CA MET A 1 -15.73 20.50 18.76
C MET A 1 -15.60 19.10 18.19
N THR A 2 -15.94 18.91 16.92
CA THR A 2 -15.89 17.61 16.24
C THR A 2 -14.42 17.25 16.03
N LYS A 3 -13.87 16.29 16.80
CA LYS A 3 -12.49 15.82 16.62
C LYS A 3 -12.37 15.24 15.22
N LYS A 4 -11.67 15.95 14.32
CA LYS A 4 -11.37 15.46 12.96
C LYS A 4 -10.75 14.06 13.07
N GLN A 5 -11.44 13.06 12.53
CA GLN A 5 -10.99 11.67 12.56
C GLN A 5 -9.65 11.58 11.80
N LYS A 6 -8.62 11.01 12.43
CA LYS A 6 -7.39 10.64 11.73
C LYS A 6 -7.73 9.47 10.79
N PHE A 7 -7.58 9.69 9.48
CA PHE A 7 -7.95 8.77 8.39
C PHE A 7 -9.45 8.40 8.31
N PRO A 8 -10.32 9.32 7.87
CA PRO A 8 -11.75 9.05 7.73
C PRO A 8 -12.06 7.97 6.68
N TYR A 9 -11.24 7.88 5.62
CA TYR A 9 -11.42 6.96 4.49
C TYR A 9 -10.42 5.80 4.48
N LEU A 10 -9.89 5.40 5.66
CA LEU A 10 -8.89 4.34 5.75
C LEU A 10 -9.45 2.99 5.32
N VAL A 11 -10.58 2.58 5.93
CA VAL A 11 -11.22 1.31 5.60
C VAL A 11 -11.83 1.40 4.20
N GLY A 12 -11.58 0.40 3.38
CA GLY A 12 -11.97 0.36 1.97
C GLY A 12 -10.96 0.99 1.01
N SER A 13 -9.95 1.72 1.51
CA SER A 13 -8.90 2.28 0.67
C SER A 13 -8.03 1.19 0.03
N LYS A 14 -7.56 1.47 -1.18
CA LYS A 14 -6.77 0.57 -2.02
C LYS A 14 -5.34 1.06 -2.04
N TRP A 15 -4.39 0.14 -2.02
CA TRP A 15 -2.97 0.46 -1.96
C TRP A 15 -2.15 -0.51 -2.78
N THR A 16 -1.11 0.01 -3.40
CA THR A 16 -0.13 -0.77 -4.15
C THR A 16 1.21 -0.72 -3.43
N ALA A 17 1.73 -1.88 -3.06
CA ALA A 17 3.05 -2.04 -2.47
C ALA A 17 4.13 -1.97 -3.56
N GLN A 18 5.17 -1.16 -3.34
CA GLN A 18 6.32 -1.05 -4.23
C GLN A 18 7.15 -2.34 -4.24
N ARG A 19 7.24 -3.01 -3.08
CA ARG A 19 7.83 -4.35 -2.94
C ARG A 19 6.72 -5.38 -2.74
N LYS A 20 6.91 -6.58 -3.30
CA LYS A 20 5.97 -7.68 -3.10
C LYS A 20 5.96 -8.08 -1.61
N VAL A 21 4.77 -8.21 -1.05
CA VAL A 21 4.53 -8.78 0.29
C VAL A 21 3.83 -10.11 0.06
N ASP A 22 4.48 -11.22 0.45
CA ASP A 22 4.01 -12.58 0.18
C ASP A 22 3.63 -12.83 -1.30
N GLY A 23 4.41 -12.24 -2.21
CA GLY A 23 4.19 -12.34 -3.66
C GLY A 23 3.20 -11.33 -4.24
N TRP A 24 2.46 -10.58 -3.41
CA TRP A 24 1.40 -9.67 -3.82
C TRP A 24 1.80 -8.19 -3.72
N ARG A 25 1.19 -7.34 -4.55
CA ARG A 25 1.37 -5.88 -4.51
C ARG A 25 0.07 -5.12 -4.25
N HIS A 26 -1.07 -5.64 -4.68
CA HIS A 26 -2.36 -4.98 -4.54
C HIS A 26 -3.05 -5.41 -3.25
N PHE A 27 -3.26 -4.45 -2.35
CA PHE A 27 -3.91 -4.66 -1.07
C PHE A 27 -5.05 -3.67 -0.84
N GLN A 28 -6.09 -4.12 -0.14
CA GLN A 28 -7.17 -3.28 0.35
C GLN A 28 -7.18 -3.27 1.87
N VAL A 29 -7.48 -2.12 2.46
CA VAL A 29 -7.72 -2.03 3.90
C VAL A 29 -9.13 -2.53 4.21
N VAL A 30 -9.26 -3.60 4.99
CA VAL A 30 -10.56 -4.15 5.40
C VAL A 30 -10.95 -3.75 6.82
N ASN A 31 -9.99 -3.37 7.65
CA ASN A 31 -10.23 -3.04 9.04
C ASN A 31 -9.23 -2.00 9.57
N ARG A 32 -9.58 -1.37 10.69
CA ARG A 32 -8.71 -0.46 11.41
C ARG A 32 -8.74 -0.75 12.91
N LYS A 33 -7.58 -0.63 13.55
CA LYS A 33 -7.44 -0.76 14.99
C LYS A 33 -6.70 0.44 15.56
N ASN A 34 -7.36 1.19 16.43
CA ASN A 34 -6.74 2.31 17.14
C ASN A 34 -6.13 1.78 18.45
N GLN A 35 -4.83 1.98 18.63
CA GLN A 35 -4.11 1.66 19.86
C GLN A 35 -3.41 2.91 20.39
N GLY A 36 -4.09 3.62 21.29
CA GLY A 36 -3.62 4.89 21.83
C GLY A 36 -3.39 5.93 20.74
N LYS A 37 -2.12 6.30 20.53
CA LYS A 37 -1.70 7.26 19.49
C LYS A 37 -1.53 6.64 18.10
N TRP A 38 -1.51 5.31 18.00
CA TRP A 38 -1.24 4.58 16.78
C TRP A 38 -2.52 4.07 16.12
N VAL A 39 -2.53 4.06 14.80
CA VAL A 39 -3.61 3.50 13.98
C VAL A 39 -2.99 2.38 13.17
N TYR A 40 -3.58 1.18 13.25
CA TYR A 40 -3.18 0.05 12.44
C TYR A 40 -4.26 -0.22 11.39
N ALA A 41 -3.83 -0.54 10.18
CA ALA A 41 -4.67 -0.95 9.08
C ALA A 41 -4.49 -2.44 8.84
N GLU A 42 -5.59 -3.16 8.69
CA GLU A 42 -5.58 -4.55 8.24
C GLU A 42 -5.62 -4.57 6.72
N MET A 43 -4.54 -5.04 6.11
CA MET A 43 -4.39 -5.19 4.67
C MET A 43 -4.77 -6.60 4.26
N VAL A 44 -5.46 -6.73 3.14
CA VAL A 44 -5.80 -8.00 2.50
C VAL A 44 -5.42 -7.92 1.03
N ALA A 45 -4.73 -8.93 0.51
CA ALA A 45 -4.39 -8.96 -0.90
C ALA A 45 -5.67 -9.05 -1.74
N ALA A 46 -5.76 -8.24 -2.80
CA ALA A 46 -6.94 -8.18 -3.65
C ALA A 46 -7.21 -9.52 -4.37
N CYS A 47 -6.15 -10.26 -4.69
CA CYS A 47 -6.20 -11.52 -5.43
C CYS A 47 -6.17 -12.76 -4.54
N ASP A 48 -5.75 -12.65 -3.27
CA ASP A 48 -5.72 -13.76 -2.32
C ASP A 48 -6.12 -13.30 -0.92
N PRO A 49 -7.40 -13.52 -0.52
CA PRO A 49 -7.88 -13.15 0.81
C PRO A 49 -7.17 -13.84 1.97
N LYS A 50 -6.36 -14.88 1.73
CA LYS A 50 -5.56 -15.53 2.77
C LYS A 50 -4.34 -14.70 3.16
N VAL A 51 -3.83 -13.88 2.25
CA VAL A 51 -2.70 -12.99 2.54
C VAL A 51 -3.23 -11.73 3.21
N ARG A 52 -3.06 -11.70 4.53
CA ARG A 52 -3.56 -10.63 5.40
C ARG A 52 -2.52 -10.27 6.43
N PHE A 53 -2.36 -8.99 6.70
CA PHE A 53 -1.46 -8.52 7.76
C PHE A 53 -1.89 -7.17 8.29
N TRP A 54 -1.37 -6.83 9.48
CA TRP A 54 -1.56 -5.54 10.10
C TRP A 54 -0.32 -4.68 9.92
N LEU A 55 -0.50 -3.41 9.57
CA LEU A 55 0.60 -2.45 9.50
C LEU A 55 0.19 -1.12 10.14
N ASN A 56 1.17 -0.38 10.66
CA ASN A 56 0.91 0.95 11.18
C ASN A 56 0.53 1.89 10.03
N ALA A 57 -0.67 2.48 10.05
CA ALA A 57 -1.19 3.33 8.99
C ALA A 57 -0.28 4.54 8.66
N LYS A 58 0.68 4.88 9.53
CA LYS A 58 1.74 5.85 9.20
C LYS A 58 2.62 5.39 8.03
N LEU A 59 2.85 4.09 7.85
CA LEU A 59 3.63 3.55 6.72
C LEU A 59 2.94 3.78 5.37
N LEU A 60 1.61 3.91 5.35
CA LEU A 60 0.88 4.26 4.12
C LEU A 60 1.15 5.69 3.65
N GLN A 61 1.78 6.53 4.48
CA GLN A 61 2.25 7.86 4.06
C GLN A 61 3.64 7.81 3.41
N ASP A 62 4.35 6.69 3.49
CA ASP A 62 5.64 6.50 2.84
C ASP A 62 5.46 5.98 1.41
N SER A 63 5.56 6.91 0.45
CA SER A 63 5.40 6.64 -0.99
C SER A 63 6.46 5.69 -1.56
N SER A 64 7.60 5.51 -0.86
CA SER A 64 8.62 4.54 -1.27
C SER A 64 8.20 3.09 -1.01
N GLN A 65 7.22 2.88 -0.12
CA GLN A 65 6.69 1.55 0.22
C GLN A 65 5.30 1.34 -0.32
N TRP A 66 4.44 2.37 -0.24
CA TRP A 66 3.01 2.29 -0.50
C TRP A 66 2.52 3.44 -1.36
N GLN A 67 1.84 3.10 -2.44
CA GLN A 67 1.14 4.07 -3.28
C GLN A 67 -0.37 3.93 -3.08
N ALA A 68 -1.07 5.05 -3.00
CA ALA A 68 -2.51 5.06 -2.90
C ALA A 68 -3.13 4.66 -4.25
N GLY A 69 -4.17 3.84 -4.20
CA GLY A 69 -4.85 3.32 -5.38
C GLY A 69 -4.19 2.08 -5.98
N TRP A 70 -4.74 1.66 -7.11
CA TRP A 70 -4.19 0.57 -7.92
C TRP A 70 -3.23 1.14 -8.95
N GLN A 71 -2.01 0.60 -8.98
CA GLN A 71 -1.06 0.88 -10.03
C GLN A 71 -0.88 -0.33 -10.94
N THR A 72 -0.71 -0.04 -12.22
CA THR A 72 -0.29 -0.98 -13.24
C THR A 72 1.20 -1.31 -13.08
N LEU A 73 1.65 -2.39 -13.73
CA LEU A 73 3.08 -2.75 -13.71
C LEU A 73 3.95 -1.63 -14.32
N GLN A 74 3.48 -0.99 -15.39
CA GLN A 74 4.18 0.13 -16.05
C GLN A 74 4.37 1.33 -15.11
N GLU A 75 3.34 1.70 -14.35
CA GLU A 75 3.44 2.79 -13.37
C GLU A 75 4.41 2.44 -12.23
N ILE A 76 4.42 1.19 -11.78
CA ILE A 76 5.35 0.76 -10.73
C ILE A 76 6.80 0.78 -11.25
N GLU A 77 7.04 0.28 -12.47
CA GLU A 77 8.35 0.33 -13.12
C GLU A 77 8.85 1.76 -13.33
N ALA A 78 7.96 2.69 -13.69
CA ALA A 78 8.32 4.10 -13.82
C ALA A 78 8.74 4.75 -12.49
N LEU A 79 8.26 4.22 -11.36
CA LEU A 79 8.57 4.71 -10.01
C LEU A 79 9.77 4.01 -9.36
N SER A 80 10.12 2.81 -9.82
CA SER A 80 11.35 2.11 -9.44
C SER A 80 12.41 2.33 -10.53
N PRO A 81 13.26 3.36 -10.45
CA PRO A 81 14.42 3.49 -11.32
C PRO A 81 15.43 2.41 -10.95
N ASP A 82 15.16 1.16 -11.34
CA ASP A 82 16.16 0.11 -11.37
C ASP A 82 16.92 0.23 -12.70
N PHE A 83 18.24 0.24 -12.57
CA PHE A 83 19.26 0.62 -13.57
C PHE A 83 19.42 -0.39 -14.73
N SER A 84 18.34 -1.05 -15.15
CA SER A 84 18.38 -2.16 -16.11
C SER A 84 17.60 -1.90 -17.39
N ARG A 85 17.63 -0.66 -17.91
CA ARG A 85 17.54 -0.43 -19.35
C ARG A 85 18.92 0.01 -19.84
N SER A 86 19.74 -0.97 -20.23
CA SER A 86 20.82 -0.70 -21.17
C SER A 86 20.16 -0.45 -22.54
N PRO A 87 20.28 0.75 -23.14
CA PRO A 87 19.89 0.96 -24.52
C PRO A 87 20.98 0.37 -25.41
N ALA A 88 20.95 -0.94 -25.64
CA ALA A 88 21.95 -1.63 -26.48
C ALA A 88 21.33 -2.66 -27.44
N ASP A 89 20.07 -2.49 -27.85
CA ASP A 89 19.45 -3.29 -28.91
C ASP A 89 18.66 -2.37 -29.86
N ILE A 90 19.38 -1.55 -30.64
CA ILE A 90 18.97 -1.04 -31.96
C ILE A 90 20.17 -1.19 -32.90
#